data_AF-A0A2V7WNP7-F1
#
_entry.id   AF-A0A2V7WNP7-F1
#
_cell.length_a   1.000
_cell.length_b   1.000
_cell.length_c   1.000
_cell.angle_alpha   90.00
_cell.angle_beta   90.00
_cell.angle_gamma   90.00
#
_symmetry.space_group_name_H-M   'P 1'
#
loop_
_entity.id
_entity.type
_entity.pdbx_description
1 polymer ?
#
loop_
_entity_poly.entity_id
_entity_poly.type
_entity_poly.pdbx_seq_one_letter_code
_entity_poly.pdbx_strand_id
1 'polypeptide(L)'
;MGTCDYCGERFPLTRSTRKYCTPRCKTNACLDRTPSRLSAAEVRALYELLDMEVGSGPELQERLRRIIAPLRPPIFWSGTLPTLD
;
A
#
# COMPACT_ATOMS: atom_id res chain seq x y z
N MET A 1 -2.31 22.27 -10.40
CA MET A 1 -2.52 20.83 -10.13
C MET A 1 -3.50 20.71 -8.97
N GLY A 2 -4.45 19.78 -9.01
CA GLY A 2 -5.40 19.54 -7.91
C GLY A 2 -5.12 18.20 -7.23
N THR A 3 -5.67 18.01 -6.03
CA THR A 3 -5.62 16.74 -5.29
C THR A 3 -7.03 16.15 -5.27
N CYS A 4 -7.17 14.85 -5.56
CA CYS A 4 -8.47 14.19 -5.58
C CYS A 4 -9.00 14.02 -4.15
N ASP A 5 -10.20 14.54 -3.87
CA ASP A 5 -10.83 14.43 -2.55
C ASP A 5 -11.14 12.97 -2.13
N TYR A 6 -11.12 12.02 -3.09
CA TYR A 6 -11.41 10.61 -2.85
C TYR A 6 -10.16 9.73 -2.72
N CYS A 7 -9.20 9.84 -3.66
CA CYS A 7 -8.02 8.96 -3.71
C CYS A 7 -6.70 9.66 -3.40
N GLY A 8 -6.69 10.97 -3.13
CA GLY A 8 -5.48 11.73 -2.81
C GLY A 8 -4.50 11.94 -3.97
N GLU A 9 -4.75 11.37 -5.17
CA GLU A 9 -3.86 11.56 -6.32
C GLU A 9 -3.86 13.00 -6.84
N ARG A 10 -2.70 13.45 -7.33
CA ARG A 10 -2.58 14.72 -8.05
C ARG A 10 -3.09 14.56 -9.48
N PHE A 11 -3.88 15.52 -9.95
CA PHE A 11 -4.42 15.51 -11.32
C PHE A 11 -4.48 16.93 -11.94
N PRO A 12 -4.49 17.04 -13.28
CA PRO A 12 -4.67 18.32 -13.95
C PRO A 12 -6.05 18.92 -13.65
N LEU A 13 -6.07 20.13 -13.08
CA LEU A 13 -7.30 20.88 -12.86
C LEU A 13 -7.74 21.51 -14.19
N THR A 14 -8.80 20.97 -14.78
CA THR A 14 -9.43 21.57 -15.96
C THR A 14 -10.44 22.67 -15.60
N ARG A 15 -10.93 22.69 -14.35
CA ARG A 15 -11.87 23.68 -13.79
C ARG A 15 -11.59 23.82 -12.29
N SER A 16 -11.79 25.02 -11.73
CA SER A 16 -11.53 25.31 -10.30
C SER A 16 -12.41 24.50 -9.35
N THR A 17 -13.60 24.09 -9.78
CA THR A 17 -14.57 23.34 -8.96
C THR A 17 -14.39 21.82 -9.04
N ARG A 18 -13.44 21.32 -9.83
CA ARG A 18 -13.25 19.87 -10.01
C ARG A 18 -12.56 19.28 -8.78
N LYS A 19 -13.29 18.44 -8.05
CA LYS A 19 -12.83 17.76 -6.83
C LYS A 19 -12.19 16.39 -7.05
N TYR A 20 -12.51 15.72 -8.15
CA TYR A 20 -12.13 14.32 -8.39
C TYR A 20 -11.33 14.15 -9.67
N CYS A 21 -10.32 13.27 -9.61
CA CYS A 21 -9.46 12.96 -10.76
C CYS A 21 -10.25 12.25 -11.88
N THR A 22 -11.23 11.40 -11.53
CA THR A 22 -12.04 10.62 -12.49
C THR A 22 -13.52 10.56 -12.08
N PRO A 23 -14.46 10.27 -13.02
CA PRO A 23 -15.86 10.01 -12.69
C PRO A 23 -16.04 8.85 -11.69
N ARG A 24 -15.18 7.82 -11.76
CA ARG A 24 -15.19 6.70 -10.82
C ARG A 24 -14.95 7.15 -9.37
N CYS A 25 -13.98 8.05 -9.15
CA CYS A 25 -13.70 8.61 -7.83
C CYS A 25 -14.89 9.43 -7.30
N LYS A 26 -15.56 10.18 -8.18
CA LYS A 26 -16.80 10.89 -7.82
C LYS A 26 -17.89 9.91 -7.37
N THR A 27 -18.15 8.85 -8.16
CA THR A 27 -19.17 7.85 -7.83
C THR A 27 -18.86 7.15 -6.52
N ASN A 28 -17.60 6.71 -6.31
CA ASN A 28 -17.23 6.02 -5.09
C ASN A 28 -17.35 6.92 -3.85
N ALA A 29 -16.97 8.20 -3.96
CA ALA A 29 -17.15 9.18 -2.89
C ALA A 29 -18.64 9.39 -2.56
N CYS A 30 -19.53 9.46 -3.57
CA CYS A 30 -20.97 9.57 -3.35
C CYS A 30 -21.60 8.33 -2.71
N LEU A 31 -21.01 7.16 -2.92
CA LEU A 31 -21.48 5.89 -2.36
C LEU A 31 -20.89 5.61 -0.97
N ASP A 32 -20.12 6.55 -0.40
CA ASP A 32 -19.37 6.41 0.85
C ASP A 32 -18.56 5.12 0.94
N ARG A 33 -18.13 4.63 -0.23
CA ARG A 33 -17.25 3.47 -0.31
C ARG A 33 -15.88 3.97 0.08
N THR A 34 -15.43 3.63 1.28
CA THR A 34 -14.01 3.79 1.62
C THR A 34 -13.19 3.19 0.48
N PRO A 35 -12.18 3.90 -0.04
CA PRO A 35 -11.31 3.33 -1.06
C PRO A 35 -10.76 2.02 -0.51
N SER A 36 -11.19 0.90 -1.10
CA SER A 36 -10.74 -0.43 -0.72
C SER A 36 -9.27 -0.68 -1.08
N ARG A 37 -8.65 0.28 -1.76
CA ARG A 37 -7.26 0.24 -2.20
C ARG A 37 -6.58 1.52 -1.77
N LEU A 38 -5.45 1.37 -1.09
CA LEU A 38 -4.53 2.45 -0.80
C LEU A 38 -4.06 3.10 -2.11
N SER A 39 -4.00 4.42 -2.14
CA SER A 39 -3.34 5.17 -3.20
C SER A 39 -1.86 4.82 -3.27
N ALA A 40 -1.22 5.04 -4.43
CA ALA A 40 0.22 4.83 -4.56
C ALA A 40 1.06 5.71 -3.60
N ALA A 41 0.51 6.83 -3.13
CA ALA A 41 1.15 7.68 -2.13
C ALA A 41 1.05 7.06 -0.73
N GLU A 42 -0.13 6.56 -0.35
CA GLU A 42 -0.33 5.87 0.92
C GLU A 42 0.49 4.59 1.01
N VAL A 43 0.59 3.83 -0.08
CA VAL A 43 1.45 2.63 -0.15
C VAL A 43 2.91 3.00 0.08
N ARG A 44 3.40 4.08 -0.54
CA ARG A 44 4.78 4.56 -0.34
C ARG A 44 5.04 5.00 1.10
N ALA A 45 4.13 5.75 1.69
CA ALA A 45 4.23 6.14 3.10
C ALA A 45 4.25 4.91 4.03
N LEU A 46 3.48 3.86 3.71
CA LEU A 46 3.52 2.60 4.45
C LEU A 46 4.88 1.92 4.34
N TYR A 47 5.46 1.87 3.14
CA TYR A 47 6.80 1.32 2.94
C TYR A 47 7.87 2.12 3.69
N GLU A 48 7.79 3.45 3.70
CA GLU A 48 8.72 4.30 4.48
C GLU A 48 8.65 4.00 5.98
N LEU A 49 7.43 3.81 6.53
CA LEU A 49 7.26 3.41 7.93
C LEU A 49 7.82 2.02 8.22
N LEU A 50 7.61 1.06 7.30
CA LEU A 50 8.13 -0.30 7.44
C LEU A 50 9.66 -0.36 7.37
N ASP A 51 10.27 0.40 6.47
CA ASP A 51 11.73 0.48 6.31
C ASP A 51 12.42 1.04 7.57
N MET A 52 11.74 1.90 8.35
CA MET A 52 12.27 2.41 9.62
C MET A 52 12.29 1.37 10.74
N GLU A 53 11.37 0.40 10.73
CA GLU A 53 11.19 -0.57 11.83
C GLU A 53 11.78 -1.96 11.55
N VAL A 54 11.96 -2.30 10.26
CA VAL A 54 12.41 -3.63 9.83
C VAL A 54 13.37 -3.47 8.65
N GLY A 55 14.61 -3.97 8.79
CA GLY A 55 15.62 -3.85 7.73
C GLY A 55 15.34 -4.72 6.50
N SER A 56 14.53 -5.79 6.62
CA SER A 56 14.12 -6.61 5.47
C SER A 56 12.89 -7.48 5.76
N GLY A 57 12.13 -7.84 4.71
CA GLY A 57 11.00 -8.78 4.81
C GLY A 57 11.34 -10.12 5.49
N PRO A 58 12.47 -10.78 5.14
CA PRO A 58 12.96 -11.97 5.84
C PRO A 58 13.17 -11.77 7.35
N GLU A 59 13.67 -10.62 7.76
CA GLU A 59 13.88 -10.29 9.17
C GLU A 59 12.54 -10.20 9.91
N LEU A 60 11.53 -9.53 9.34
CA LEU A 60 10.18 -9.48 9.92
C LEU A 60 9.58 -10.87 10.06
N GLN A 61 9.73 -11.73 9.06
CA GLN A 61 9.19 -13.07 9.11
C GLN A 61 9.85 -13.93 10.19
N GLU A 62 11.16 -13.88 10.36
CA GLU A 62 11.84 -14.61 11.44
C GLU A 62 11.45 -14.05 12.82
N ARG A 63 11.31 -12.72 12.96
CA ARG A 63 10.78 -12.11 14.19
C ARG A 63 9.37 -12.64 14.52
N LEU A 64 8.47 -12.69 13.54
CA LEU A 64 7.13 -13.25 13.71
C LEU A 64 7.15 -14.74 14.01
N ARG A 65 8.01 -15.52 13.36
CA ARG A 65 8.17 -16.97 13.61
C ARG A 65 8.54 -17.23 15.06
N ARG A 66 9.48 -16.46 15.63
CA ARG A 66 9.88 -16.59 17.05
C ARG A 66 8.72 -16.37 18.01
N ILE A 67 7.78 -15.50 17.67
CA ILE A 67 6.61 -15.18 18.51
C ILE A 67 5.52 -16.24 18.34
N ILE A 68 5.17 -16.57 17.10
CA ILE A 68 3.95 -17.36 16.78
C ILE A 68 4.25 -18.87 16.74
N ALA A 69 5.45 -19.27 16.33
CA ALA A 69 5.81 -20.66 16.10
C ALA A 69 7.29 -20.95 16.48
N PRO A 70 7.65 -20.83 17.78
CA PRO A 70 9.05 -20.90 18.22
C PRO A 70 9.71 -22.25 17.93
N LEU A 71 8.94 -23.34 17.89
CA LEU A 71 9.42 -24.70 17.62
C LEU A 71 9.68 -24.99 16.14
N ARG A 72 9.26 -24.10 15.22
CA ARG A 72 9.56 -24.27 13.80
C ARG A 72 11.03 -23.90 13.52
N PRO A 73 11.68 -24.53 12.53
CA PRO A 73 13.04 -24.12 12.15
C PRO A 73 13.06 -22.68 11.62
N PRO A 74 14.21 -21.97 11.72
CA PRO A 74 14.39 -20.65 11.15
C PRO A 74 14.10 -20.63 9.65
N ILE A 75 13.59 -19.50 9.14
CA ILE A 75 13.29 -19.35 7.71
C ILE A 75 14.59 -19.03 6.96
N PHE A 76 15.05 -19.95 6.12
CA PHE A 76 16.19 -19.72 5.23
C PHE A 76 15.68 -19.33 3.84
N TRP A 77 15.97 -18.10 3.42
CA TRP A 77 15.63 -17.61 2.09
C TRP A 77 16.78 -17.87 1.12
N SER A 78 16.67 -18.89 0.28
CA SER A 78 17.47 -19.02 -0.94
C SER A 78 16.80 -18.16 -2.03
N GLY A 79 17.48 -17.11 -2.48
CA GLY A 79 16.92 -16.15 -3.43
C GLY A 79 16.58 -16.76 -4.79
N THR A 80 15.34 -17.24 -4.94
CA THR A 80 14.69 -17.46 -6.23
C THR A 80 13.19 -17.46 -6.00
N LEU A 81 12.51 -16.38 -6.45
CA LEU A 81 11.06 -16.42 -6.62
C LEU A 81 10.77 -17.49 -7.68
N PRO A 82 9.88 -18.47 -7.44
CA PRO A 82 9.44 -19.35 -8.50
C PRO A 82 8.76 -18.50 -9.58
N THR A 83 9.30 -18.52 -10.79
CA THR A 83 8.58 -18.10 -11.98
C THR A 83 7.33 -18.98 -12.07
N LEU A 84 6.16 -18.35 -11.98
CA LEU A 84 4.89 -18.99 -12.32
C LEU A 84 4.86 -19.10 -13.84
N ASP A 85 5.17 -20.29 -14.36
CA ASP A 85 4.79 -20.71 -15.71
C ASP A 85 3.28 -21.02 -15.77
#